data_AF-A0A6A5WFK3-F1
#
_entry.id   AF-A0A6A5WFK3-F1
#
_cell.length_a   1.000
_cell.length_b   1.000
_cell.length_c   1.000
_cell.angle_alpha   90.00
_cell.angle_beta   90.00
_cell.angle_gamma   90.00
#
_symmetry.space_group_name_H-M   'P 1'
#
loop_
_entity.id
_entity.type
_entity.pdbx_description
1 polymer ?
#
loop_
_entity_poly.entity_id
_entity_poly.type
_entity_poly.pdbx_seq_one_letter_code
_entity_poly.pdbx_strand_id
1 'polypeptide(L)'
;MSSANLPAQHLFKSLKLELAKHLNGASDSRKELERNLDLSASAVASLQACFQRTHEALKVHKQVAVSIEHLLETATLGAVPISDLKRDLADKTFQQMDTHNEYDNATNEAWTAWRQAIDCILKAGKSRKLHGEILEAVQILSMEVKETEQAYYVDTIRAVIQRGDVEVENMIITIAGNEQAVLLGALKKLDENKREWDQLDTGSKMTAQGVRVAIARLEKF
;
A
#
# COMPACT_ATOMS: atom_id res chain seq x y z
N MET A 1 65.70 -20.28 -5.11
CA MET A 1 64.90 -20.00 -6.31
C MET A 1 63.43 -20.22 -5.96
N SER A 2 62.67 -19.16 -5.64
CA SER A 2 61.24 -19.25 -5.30
C SER A 2 60.57 -17.89 -5.57
N SER A 3 60.50 -17.49 -6.84
CA SER A 3 59.90 -16.21 -7.25
C SER A 3 58.73 -16.35 -8.24
N ALA A 4 58.38 -17.57 -8.64
CA ALA A 4 57.27 -17.82 -9.57
C ALA A 4 55.88 -17.94 -8.88
N ASN A 5 55.82 -18.13 -7.56
CA ASN A 5 54.57 -18.35 -6.81
C ASN A 5 53.89 -17.07 -6.27
N LEU A 6 54.60 -15.94 -6.24
CA LEU A 6 54.07 -14.67 -5.73
C LEU A 6 52.95 -14.04 -6.60
N PRO A 7 53.04 -14.06 -7.95
CA PRO A 7 52.01 -13.46 -8.81
C PRO A 7 50.67 -14.21 -8.72
N ALA A 8 50.70 -15.55 -8.75
CA ALA A 8 49.49 -16.39 -8.67
C ALA A 8 48.80 -16.27 -7.30
N GLN A 9 49.58 -16.18 -6.21
CA GLN A 9 49.03 -15.96 -4.86
C GLN A 9 48.40 -14.57 -4.71
N HIS A 10 48.99 -13.53 -5.30
CA HIS A 10 48.42 -12.18 -5.30
C HIS A 10 47.13 -12.10 -6.13
N LEU A 11 47.08 -12.77 -7.29
CA LEU A 11 45.90 -12.85 -8.14
C LEU A 11 44.76 -13.61 -7.43
N PHE A 12 45.04 -14.75 -6.80
CA PHE A 12 44.01 -15.49 -6.06
C PHE A 12 43.50 -14.72 -4.83
N LYS A 13 44.37 -13.98 -4.14
CA LYS A 13 43.95 -13.11 -3.03
C LYS A 13 43.03 -11.97 -3.51
N SER A 14 43.32 -11.39 -4.67
CA SER A 14 42.47 -10.37 -5.29
C SER A 14 41.09 -10.94 -5.66
N LEU A 15 41.05 -12.12 -6.29
CA LEU A 15 39.82 -12.83 -6.63
C LEU A 15 38.98 -13.13 -5.38
N LYS A 16 39.59 -13.61 -4.29
CA LYS A 16 38.89 -13.84 -3.02
C LYS A 16 38.25 -12.58 -2.46
N LEU A 17 38.93 -11.43 -2.57
CA LEU A 17 38.39 -10.14 -2.11
C LEU A 17 37.20 -9.69 -2.96
N GLU A 18 37.28 -9.86 -4.28
CA GLU A 18 36.20 -9.54 -5.20
C GLU A 18 34.97 -10.42 -4.99
N LEU A 19 35.15 -11.74 -4.88
CA LEU A 19 34.07 -12.67 -4.56
C LEU A 19 33.43 -12.41 -3.20
N ALA A 20 34.21 -11.99 -2.20
CA ALA A 20 33.67 -11.55 -0.91
C ALA A 20 32.79 -10.30 -1.04
N LYS A 21 33.15 -9.35 -1.91
CA LYS A 21 32.30 -8.19 -2.22
C LYS A 21 31.00 -8.61 -2.89
N HIS A 22 31.05 -9.52 -3.86
CA HIS A 22 29.84 -10.06 -4.50
C HIS A 22 28.94 -10.78 -3.50
N LEU A 23 29.50 -11.63 -2.64
CA LEU A 23 28.74 -12.33 -1.61
C LEU A 23 28.05 -11.35 -0.64
N ASN A 24 28.76 -10.33 -0.17
CA ASN A 24 28.21 -9.31 0.72
C ASN A 24 27.11 -8.49 0.00
N GLY A 25 27.38 -8.02 -1.22
CA GLY A 25 26.41 -7.26 -2.01
C GLY A 25 25.15 -8.07 -2.33
N ALA A 26 25.28 -9.35 -2.64
CA ALA A 26 24.16 -10.26 -2.83
C ALA A 26 23.35 -10.42 -1.53
N SER A 27 24.02 -10.55 -0.39
CA SER A 27 23.36 -10.62 0.92
C SER A 27 22.63 -9.34 1.29
N ASP A 28 23.22 -8.17 1.06
CA ASP A 28 22.60 -6.88 1.39
C ASP A 28 21.40 -6.61 0.49
N SER A 29 21.51 -6.92 -0.80
CA SER A 29 20.40 -6.83 -1.76
C SER A 29 19.21 -7.71 -1.35
N ARG A 30 19.47 -8.89 -0.79
CA ARG A 30 18.40 -9.77 -0.27
C ARG A 30 17.72 -9.18 0.95
N LYS A 31 18.48 -8.72 1.95
CA LYS A 31 17.90 -8.08 3.14
C LYS A 31 17.05 -6.85 2.79
N GLU A 32 17.53 -6.06 1.83
CA GLU A 32 16.79 -4.88 1.36
C GLU A 32 15.53 -5.29 0.59
N LEU A 33 15.59 -6.35 -0.22
CA LEU A 33 14.41 -6.91 -0.86
C LEU A 33 13.37 -7.37 0.18
N GLU A 34 13.77 -8.21 1.13
CA GLU A 34 12.91 -8.75 2.19
C GLU A 34 12.23 -7.61 2.96
N ARG A 35 13.02 -6.64 3.42
CA ARG A 35 12.53 -5.45 4.13
C ARG A 35 11.49 -4.67 3.31
N ASN A 36 11.76 -4.42 2.03
CA ASN A 36 10.84 -3.66 1.19
C ASN A 36 9.55 -4.45 0.92
N LEU A 37 9.62 -5.78 0.78
CA LEU A 37 8.43 -6.62 0.66
C LEU A 37 7.59 -6.58 1.94
N ASP A 38 8.19 -6.68 3.12
CA ASP A 38 7.48 -6.57 4.42
C ASP A 38 6.80 -5.21 4.59
N LEU A 39 7.49 -4.13 4.21
CA LEU A 39 6.93 -2.77 4.24
C LEU A 39 5.76 -2.61 3.26
N SER A 40 5.84 -3.25 2.09
CA SER A 40 4.72 -3.28 1.13
C SER A 40 3.51 -3.98 1.73
N ALA A 41 3.70 -5.15 2.34
CA ALA A 41 2.61 -5.93 2.93
C ALA A 41 1.92 -5.14 4.06
N SER A 42 2.70 -4.46 4.90
CA SER A 42 2.17 -3.56 5.93
C SER A 42 1.38 -2.39 5.35
N ALA A 43 1.85 -1.80 4.25
CA ALA A 43 1.15 -0.72 3.57
C ALA A 43 -0.16 -1.21 2.93
N VAL A 44 -0.18 -2.42 2.36
CA VAL A 44 -1.39 -3.06 1.83
C VAL A 44 -2.41 -3.36 2.93
N ALA A 45 -1.98 -3.84 4.09
CA ALA A 45 -2.87 -4.03 5.24
C ALA A 45 -3.47 -2.70 5.71
N SER A 46 -2.67 -1.64 5.75
CA SER A 46 -3.13 -0.28 6.09
C SER A 46 -4.16 0.23 5.07
N LEU A 47 -3.91 0.01 3.77
CA LEU A 47 -4.82 0.34 2.69
C LEU A 47 -6.17 -0.37 2.85
N GLN A 48 -6.16 -1.66 3.18
CA GLN A 48 -7.40 -2.43 3.41
C GLN A 48 -8.18 -1.90 4.62
N ALA A 49 -7.48 -1.55 5.71
CA ALA A 49 -8.11 -0.94 6.88
C ALA A 49 -8.75 0.42 6.53
N CYS A 50 -8.09 1.24 5.71
CA CYS A 50 -8.65 2.49 5.21
C CYS A 50 -9.90 2.27 4.36
N PHE A 51 -9.94 1.23 3.51
CA PHE A 51 -11.16 0.87 2.78
C PHE A 51 -12.32 0.51 3.69
N GLN A 52 -12.06 -0.23 4.76
CA GLN A 52 -13.10 -0.55 5.74
C GLN A 52 -13.65 0.72 6.41
N ARG A 53 -12.77 1.67 6.77
CA ARG A 53 -13.17 2.97 7.34
C ARG A 53 -13.99 3.79 6.35
N THR A 54 -13.58 3.89 5.08
CA THR A 54 -14.37 4.60 4.05
C THR A 54 -15.76 3.97 3.86
N HIS A 55 -15.86 2.64 3.94
CA HIS A 55 -17.13 1.95 3.81
C HIS A 55 -18.05 2.19 5.01
N GLU A 56 -17.50 2.18 6.23
CA GLU A 56 -18.28 2.49 7.43
C GLU A 56 -18.75 3.96 7.41
N ALA A 57 -17.89 4.91 7.01
CA ALA A 57 -18.28 6.30 6.85
C ALA A 57 -19.43 6.45 5.84
N LEU A 58 -19.35 5.79 4.67
CA LEU A 58 -20.46 5.75 3.70
C LEU A 58 -21.76 5.20 4.29
N LYS A 59 -21.67 4.11 5.05
CA LYS A 59 -22.83 3.50 5.71
C LYS A 59 -23.47 4.44 6.75
N VAL A 60 -22.66 5.10 7.57
CA VAL A 60 -23.14 6.11 8.53
C VAL A 60 -23.79 7.28 7.80
N HIS A 61 -23.18 7.79 6.72
CA HIS A 61 -23.76 8.86 5.91
C HIS A 61 -25.13 8.44 5.36
N LYS A 62 -25.28 7.21 4.87
CA LYS A 62 -26.59 6.72 4.37
C LYS A 62 -27.65 6.74 5.45
N GLN A 63 -27.31 6.35 6.68
CA GLN A 63 -28.23 6.39 7.81
C GLN A 63 -28.64 7.83 8.17
N VAL A 64 -27.68 8.76 8.12
CA VAL A 64 -27.94 10.19 8.31
C VAL A 64 -28.87 10.72 7.22
N ALA A 65 -28.62 10.38 5.95
CA ALA A 65 -29.44 10.78 4.81
C ALA A 65 -30.91 10.35 4.98
N VAL A 66 -31.14 9.06 5.27
CA VAL A 66 -32.48 8.52 5.54
C VAL A 66 -33.14 9.21 6.74
N SER A 67 -32.37 9.52 7.79
CA SER A 67 -32.90 10.24 8.96
C SER A 67 -33.33 11.67 8.60
N ILE A 68 -32.57 12.36 7.73
CA ILE A 68 -32.90 13.70 7.25
C ILE A 68 -34.14 13.67 6.35
N GLU A 69 -34.29 12.65 5.50
CA GLU A 69 -35.50 12.42 4.70
C GLU A 69 -36.73 12.24 5.57
N HIS A 70 -36.64 11.41 6.61
CA HIS A 70 -37.73 11.22 7.55
C HIS A 70 -38.06 12.51 8.33
N LEU A 71 -37.04 13.31 8.68
CA LEU A 71 -37.22 14.60 9.33
C LEU A 71 -37.97 15.59 8.42
N LEU A 72 -37.72 15.55 7.11
CA LEU A 72 -38.44 16.36 6.13
C LEU A 72 -39.93 15.99 6.08
N GLU A 73 -40.25 14.70 6.04
CA GLU A 73 -41.63 14.22 6.08
C GLU A 73 -42.34 14.70 7.35
N THR A 74 -41.68 14.54 8.49
CA THR A 74 -42.20 14.95 9.81
C THR A 74 -42.43 16.46 9.88
N ALA A 75 -41.49 17.26 9.40
CA ALA A 75 -41.62 18.71 9.32
C ALA A 75 -42.74 19.13 8.36
N THR A 76 -42.97 18.39 7.29
CA THR A 76 -44.05 18.68 6.33
C THR A 76 -45.43 18.39 6.91
N LEU A 77 -45.55 17.35 7.75
CA LEU A 77 -46.78 16.99 8.43
C LEU A 77 -47.09 17.86 9.65
N GLY A 78 -46.10 18.59 10.19
CA GLY A 78 -46.27 19.40 11.39
C GLY A 78 -46.55 18.57 12.65
N ALA A 79 -46.12 17.30 12.67
CA ALA A 79 -46.48 16.35 13.73
C ALA A 79 -45.71 16.53 15.05
N VAL A 80 -44.65 17.36 15.04
CA VAL A 80 -43.68 17.50 16.13
C VAL A 80 -43.36 19.00 16.36
N PRO A 81 -43.04 19.44 17.59
CA PRO A 81 -42.65 20.82 17.86
C PRO A 81 -41.47 21.30 17.02
N ILE A 82 -41.52 22.57 16.59
CA ILE A 82 -40.46 23.21 15.77
C ILE A 82 -39.09 23.14 16.45
N SER A 83 -39.03 23.30 17.77
CA SER A 83 -37.78 23.23 18.53
C SER A 83 -37.09 21.88 18.41
N ASP A 84 -37.85 20.78 18.42
CA ASP A 84 -37.32 19.43 18.28
C ASP A 84 -36.83 19.20 16.84
N LEU A 85 -37.60 19.63 15.83
CA LEU A 85 -37.18 19.56 14.43
C LEU A 85 -35.86 20.31 14.16
N LYS A 86 -35.69 21.49 14.77
CA LYS A 86 -34.44 22.26 14.65
C LYS A 86 -33.25 21.57 15.31
N ARG A 87 -33.45 21.03 16.53
CA ARG A 87 -32.40 20.30 17.25
C ARG A 87 -31.98 19.07 16.45
N ASP A 88 -32.94 18.26 16.04
CA ASP A 88 -32.67 17.01 15.33
C ASP A 88 -31.96 17.29 13.99
N LEU A 89 -32.37 18.33 13.25
CA LEU A 89 -31.67 18.73 12.02
C LEU A 89 -30.22 19.17 12.30
N ALA A 90 -29.99 19.91 13.39
CA ALA A 90 -28.64 20.34 13.78
C ALA A 90 -27.78 19.13 14.12
N ASP A 91 -28.28 18.20 14.94
CA ASP A 91 -27.58 16.97 15.32
C ASP A 91 -27.20 16.13 14.10
N LYS A 92 -28.12 15.96 13.14
CA LYS A 92 -27.83 15.25 11.88
C LYS A 92 -26.82 15.99 11.00
N THR A 93 -26.84 17.32 10.99
CA THR A 93 -25.85 18.12 10.26
C THR A 93 -24.46 17.96 10.87
N PHE A 94 -24.33 17.95 12.21
CA PHE A 94 -23.06 17.69 12.88
C PHE A 94 -22.57 16.28 12.61
N GLN A 95 -23.43 15.27 12.70
CA GLN A 95 -23.08 13.89 12.38
C GLN A 95 -22.60 13.73 10.93
N GLN A 96 -23.22 14.43 9.97
CA GLN A 96 -22.76 14.44 8.58
C GLN A 96 -21.36 15.04 8.44
N MET A 97 -21.06 16.14 9.16
CA MET A 97 -19.73 16.76 9.14
C MET A 97 -18.65 15.84 9.71
N ASP A 98 -18.91 15.18 10.84
CA ASP A 98 -17.97 14.23 11.44
C ASP A 98 -17.70 13.05 10.50
N THR A 99 -18.75 12.53 9.88
CA THR A 99 -18.65 11.43 8.91
C THR A 99 -17.86 11.85 7.67
N HIS A 100 -18.00 13.11 7.22
CA HIS A 100 -17.22 13.66 6.10
C HIS A 100 -15.73 13.75 6.43
N ASN A 101 -15.38 14.24 7.61
CA ASN A 101 -14.00 14.31 8.05
C ASN A 101 -13.37 12.91 8.12
N GLU A 102 -14.10 11.92 8.64
CA GLU A 102 -13.63 10.53 8.70
C GLU A 102 -13.44 9.94 7.30
N TYR A 103 -14.38 10.18 6.39
CA TYR A 103 -14.28 9.73 5.00
C TYR A 103 -13.06 10.32 4.28
N ASP A 104 -12.84 11.64 4.40
CA ASP A 104 -11.72 12.33 3.79
C ASP A 104 -10.38 11.84 4.35
N ASN A 105 -10.29 11.70 5.67
CA ASN A 105 -9.09 11.19 6.33
C ASN A 105 -8.76 9.76 5.88
N ALA A 106 -9.75 8.86 5.93
CA ALA A 106 -9.57 7.47 5.50
C ALA A 106 -9.18 7.37 4.01
N THR A 107 -9.74 8.22 3.16
CA THR A 107 -9.39 8.27 1.72
C THR A 107 -7.96 8.77 1.51
N ASN A 108 -7.54 9.80 2.22
CA ASN A 108 -6.18 10.33 2.15
C ASN A 108 -5.13 9.34 2.68
N GLU A 109 -5.44 8.65 3.78
CA GLU A 109 -4.61 7.57 4.32
C GLU A 109 -4.53 6.40 3.34
N ALA A 110 -5.64 5.99 2.71
CA ALA A 110 -5.65 4.96 1.66
C ALA A 110 -4.71 5.33 0.50
N TRP A 111 -4.78 6.57 0.00
CA TRP A 111 -3.89 7.03 -1.06
C TRP A 111 -2.41 7.00 -0.65
N THR A 112 -2.12 7.37 0.59
CA THR A 112 -0.75 7.35 1.13
C THR A 112 -0.23 5.93 1.24
N ALA A 113 -1.02 5.02 1.81
CA ALA A 113 -0.70 3.60 1.93
C ALA A 113 -0.51 2.94 0.56
N TRP A 114 -1.35 3.25 -0.43
CA TRP A 114 -1.21 2.75 -1.80
C TRP A 114 0.11 3.20 -2.44
N ARG A 115 0.46 4.50 -2.34
CA ARG A 115 1.73 5.00 -2.88
C ARG A 115 2.94 4.38 -2.19
N GLN A 116 2.86 4.20 -0.87
CA GLN A 116 3.90 3.57 -0.08
C GLN A 116 4.11 2.11 -0.52
N ALA A 117 3.04 1.34 -0.71
CA ALA A 117 3.13 -0.04 -1.19
C ALA A 117 3.82 -0.11 -2.57
N ILE A 118 3.40 0.75 -3.51
CA ILE A 118 4.00 0.81 -4.85
C ILE A 118 5.49 1.19 -4.78
N ASP A 119 5.88 2.18 -3.98
CA ASP A 119 7.29 2.57 -3.82
C ASP A 119 8.13 1.42 -3.24
N CYS A 120 7.60 0.70 -2.25
CA CYS A 120 8.25 -0.46 -1.67
C CYS A 120 8.43 -1.59 -2.69
N ILE A 121 7.42 -1.89 -3.50
CA ILE A 121 7.50 -2.88 -4.60
C ILE A 121 8.55 -2.46 -5.63
N LEU A 122 8.64 -1.17 -5.99
CA LEU A 122 9.65 -0.67 -6.93
C LEU A 122 11.07 -0.82 -6.36
N LYS A 123 11.27 -0.54 -5.06
CA LYS A 123 12.56 -0.73 -4.38
C LYS A 123 12.92 -2.21 -4.25
N ALA A 124 11.95 -3.07 -3.97
CA ALA A 124 12.09 -4.52 -4.01
C ALA A 124 12.55 -4.97 -5.42
N GLY A 125 11.89 -4.51 -6.48
CA GLY A 125 12.29 -4.81 -7.86
C GLY A 125 13.72 -4.37 -8.21
N LYS A 126 14.16 -3.20 -7.73
CA LYS A 126 15.56 -2.74 -7.89
C LYS A 126 16.54 -3.64 -7.16
N SER A 127 16.23 -4.04 -5.94
CA SER A 127 17.08 -4.92 -5.12
C SER A 127 17.21 -6.31 -5.75
N ARG A 128 16.11 -6.84 -6.31
CA ARG A 128 16.12 -8.08 -7.11
C ARG A 128 17.02 -7.95 -8.33
N LYS A 129 16.90 -6.86 -9.08
CA LYS A 129 17.72 -6.63 -10.28
C LYS A 129 19.21 -6.61 -9.92
N LEU A 130 19.59 -5.88 -8.87
CA LEU A 130 20.97 -5.82 -8.38
C LEU A 130 21.49 -7.20 -7.98
N HIS A 131 20.66 -8.00 -7.30
CA HIS A 131 21.02 -9.38 -6.95
C HIS A 131 21.31 -10.23 -8.20
N GLY A 132 20.46 -10.13 -9.23
CA GLY A 132 20.66 -10.82 -10.51
C GLY A 132 21.93 -10.38 -11.25
N GLU A 133 22.23 -9.08 -11.27
CA GLU A 133 23.48 -8.55 -11.86
C GLU A 133 24.72 -9.09 -11.14
N ILE A 134 24.68 -9.23 -9.82
CA ILE A 134 25.77 -9.82 -9.02
C ILE A 134 25.94 -11.30 -9.36
N LEU A 135 24.84 -12.05 -9.49
CA LEU A 135 24.89 -13.46 -9.84
C LEU A 135 25.46 -13.66 -11.24
N GLU A 136 25.05 -12.85 -12.21
CA GLU A 136 25.59 -12.88 -13.58
C GLU A 136 27.10 -12.60 -13.60
N ALA A 137 27.56 -11.59 -12.84
CA ALA A 137 28.98 -11.29 -12.73
C ALA A 137 29.79 -12.47 -12.17
N VAL A 138 29.28 -13.14 -11.12
CA VAL A 138 29.94 -14.33 -10.54
C VAL A 138 29.89 -15.52 -11.50
N GLN A 139 28.84 -15.64 -12.32
CA GLN A 139 28.73 -16.67 -13.34
C GLN A 139 29.75 -16.46 -14.47
N ILE A 140 29.98 -15.23 -14.90
CA ILE A 140 31.05 -14.89 -15.87
C ILE A 140 32.41 -15.27 -15.30
N LEU A 141 32.70 -14.89 -14.04
CA LEU A 141 33.94 -15.28 -13.36
C LEU A 141 34.13 -16.80 -13.31
N SER A 142 33.05 -17.56 -13.06
CA SER A 142 33.08 -19.04 -13.05
C SER A 142 33.46 -19.62 -14.42
N MET A 143 33.08 -18.98 -15.52
CA MET A 143 33.42 -19.41 -16.88
C MET A 143 34.85 -19.04 -17.28
N GLU A 144 35.38 -17.94 -16.75
CA GLU A 144 36.69 -17.41 -17.13
C GLU A 144 37.84 -18.04 -16.33
N VAL A 145 37.59 -18.41 -15.07
CA VAL A 145 38.60 -18.99 -14.18
C VAL A 145 38.84 -20.46 -14.50
N LYS A 146 40.02 -20.77 -15.05
CA LYS A 146 40.40 -22.14 -15.48
C LYS A 146 41.24 -22.92 -14.47
N GLU A 147 41.84 -22.23 -13.50
CA GLU A 147 42.64 -22.87 -12.44
C GLU A 147 41.73 -23.61 -11.46
N THR A 148 42.01 -24.89 -11.21
CA THR A 148 41.09 -25.82 -10.52
C THR A 148 40.71 -25.36 -9.11
N GLU A 149 41.66 -24.85 -8.32
CA GLU A 149 41.40 -24.36 -6.96
C GLU A 149 40.58 -23.06 -6.96
N GLN A 150 40.87 -22.16 -7.91
CA GLN A 150 40.16 -20.89 -8.05
C GLN A 150 38.73 -21.12 -8.56
N ALA A 151 38.57 -21.99 -9.55
CA ALA A 151 37.28 -22.37 -10.13
C ALA A 151 36.36 -22.98 -9.07
N TYR A 152 36.87 -23.91 -8.24
CA TYR A 152 36.12 -24.49 -7.12
C TYR A 152 35.63 -23.42 -6.13
N TYR A 153 36.48 -22.43 -5.81
CA TYR A 153 36.12 -21.36 -4.90
C TYR A 153 35.05 -20.44 -5.49
N VAL A 154 35.16 -20.06 -6.77
CA VAL A 154 34.16 -19.25 -7.48
C VAL A 154 32.82 -20.00 -7.55
N ASP A 155 32.83 -21.28 -7.91
CA ASP A 155 31.62 -22.12 -7.98
C ASP A 155 30.93 -22.28 -6.64
N THR A 156 31.70 -22.37 -5.55
CA THR A 156 31.15 -22.42 -4.19
C THR A 156 30.40 -21.13 -3.86
N ILE A 157 31.00 -19.97 -4.16
CA ILE A 157 30.37 -18.66 -3.93
C ILE A 157 29.12 -18.51 -4.82
N ARG A 158 29.20 -18.91 -6.10
CA ARG A 158 28.05 -18.93 -7.02
C ARG A 158 26.90 -19.74 -6.44
N ALA A 159 27.17 -20.96 -5.98
CA ALA A 159 26.15 -21.85 -5.41
C ALA A 159 25.54 -21.31 -4.11
N VAL A 160 26.28 -20.50 -3.33
CA VAL A 160 25.73 -19.81 -2.15
C VAL A 160 24.77 -18.70 -2.57
N ILE A 161 25.15 -17.88 -3.56
CA ILE A 161 24.30 -16.80 -4.08
C ILE A 161 23.03 -17.38 -4.72
N GLN A 162 23.17 -18.42 -5.56
CA GLN A 162 22.04 -19.09 -6.25
C GLN A 162 21.04 -19.73 -5.30
N ARG A 163 21.49 -20.30 -4.17
CA ARG A 163 20.56 -20.83 -3.16
C ARG A 163 19.70 -19.73 -2.54
N GLY A 164 20.28 -18.55 -2.35
CA GLY A 164 19.55 -17.37 -1.91
C GLY A 164 18.49 -16.89 -2.91
N ASP A 165 18.69 -17.15 -4.21
CA ASP A 165 17.77 -16.75 -5.27
C ASP A 165 16.44 -17.51 -5.21
N VAL A 166 16.48 -18.81 -4.83
CA VAL A 166 15.27 -19.62 -4.65
C VAL A 166 14.42 -19.11 -3.48
N GLU A 167 15.05 -18.68 -2.39
CA GLU A 167 14.36 -18.12 -1.23
C GLU A 167 13.67 -16.79 -1.60
N VAL A 168 14.39 -15.94 -2.33
CA VAL A 168 13.94 -14.66 -2.86
C VAL A 168 12.76 -14.80 -3.83
N GLU A 169 12.84 -15.75 -4.76
CA GLU A 169 11.79 -15.96 -5.77
C GLU A 169 10.46 -16.39 -5.13
N ASN A 170 10.52 -17.26 -4.13
CA ASN A 170 9.33 -17.68 -3.37
C ASN A 170 8.67 -16.51 -2.61
N MET A 171 9.48 -15.62 -2.02
CA MET A 171 8.96 -14.43 -1.34
C MET A 171 8.27 -13.48 -2.31
N ILE A 172 8.90 -13.23 -3.46
CA ILE A 172 8.33 -12.35 -4.49
C ILE A 172 7.01 -12.91 -5.02
N ILE A 173 6.94 -14.21 -5.36
CA ILE A 173 5.71 -14.81 -5.91
C ILE A 173 4.56 -14.70 -4.91
N THR A 174 4.82 -14.99 -3.63
CA THR A 174 3.80 -14.94 -2.58
C THR A 174 3.27 -13.52 -2.36
N ILE A 175 4.17 -12.55 -2.29
CA ILE A 175 3.83 -11.17 -1.94
C ILE A 175 3.26 -10.43 -3.15
N ALA A 176 3.92 -10.52 -4.31
CA ALA A 176 3.45 -9.88 -5.53
C ALA A 176 2.08 -10.42 -5.98
N GLY A 177 1.84 -11.73 -5.88
CA GLY A 177 0.54 -12.32 -6.24
C GLY A 177 -0.62 -11.80 -5.38
N ASN A 178 -0.41 -11.71 -4.07
CA ASN A 178 -1.44 -11.26 -3.13
C ASN A 178 -1.65 -9.73 -3.18
N GLU A 179 -0.58 -8.95 -3.33
CA GLU A 179 -0.65 -7.49 -3.32
C GLU A 179 -1.13 -6.91 -4.65
N GLN A 180 -0.78 -7.54 -5.78
CA GLN A 180 -1.11 -7.02 -7.10
C GLN A 180 -2.62 -6.87 -7.30
N ALA A 181 -3.41 -7.87 -6.90
CA ALA A 181 -4.87 -7.81 -7.02
C ALA A 181 -5.47 -6.67 -6.18
N VAL A 182 -4.95 -6.47 -4.96
CA VAL A 182 -5.42 -5.40 -4.05
C VAL A 182 -5.04 -4.03 -4.59
N LEU A 183 -3.79 -3.84 -5.02
CA LEU A 183 -3.29 -2.55 -5.49
C LEU A 183 -3.90 -2.12 -6.83
N LEU A 184 -4.17 -3.06 -7.74
CA LEU A 184 -4.88 -2.77 -8.99
C LEU A 184 -6.35 -2.44 -8.73
N GLY A 185 -7.00 -3.16 -7.81
CA GLY A 185 -8.40 -2.91 -7.43
C GLY A 185 -8.60 -1.64 -6.59
N ALA A 186 -7.55 -1.15 -5.94
CA ALA A 186 -7.59 -0.02 -5.00
C ALA A 186 -8.12 1.27 -5.65
N LEU A 187 -7.60 1.62 -6.83
CA LEU A 187 -7.96 2.84 -7.54
C LEU A 187 -9.45 2.84 -7.90
N LYS A 188 -9.93 1.71 -8.41
CA LYS A 188 -11.33 1.52 -8.77
C LYS A 188 -12.24 1.63 -7.54
N LYS A 189 -11.87 1.02 -6.43
CA LYS A 189 -12.63 1.12 -5.17
C LYS A 189 -12.70 2.55 -4.64
N LEU A 190 -11.59 3.29 -4.68
CA LEU A 190 -11.58 4.69 -4.25
C LEU A 190 -12.47 5.56 -5.12
N ASP A 191 -12.45 5.36 -6.43
CA ASP A 191 -13.30 6.09 -7.38
C ASP A 191 -14.78 5.75 -7.20
N GLU A 192 -15.11 4.48 -7.02
CA GLU A 192 -16.47 4.01 -6.73
C GLU A 192 -17.01 4.61 -5.42
N ASN A 193 -16.22 4.54 -4.35
CA ASN A 193 -16.56 5.12 -3.05
C ASN A 193 -16.75 6.64 -3.15
N LYS A 194 -15.93 7.33 -3.95
CA LYS A 194 -16.04 8.78 -4.15
C LYS A 194 -17.32 9.16 -4.87
N ARG A 195 -17.63 8.47 -5.97
CA ARG A 195 -18.86 8.71 -6.71
C ARG A 195 -20.10 8.48 -5.83
N GLU A 196 -20.09 7.42 -5.03
CA GLU A 196 -21.17 7.12 -4.09
C GLU A 196 -21.30 8.21 -3.01
N TRP A 197 -20.17 8.65 -2.45
CA TRP A 197 -20.13 9.75 -1.50
C TRP A 197 -20.72 11.04 -2.07
N ASP A 198 -20.26 11.47 -3.25
CA ASP A 198 -20.68 12.72 -3.88
C ASP A 198 -22.19 12.75 -4.17
N GLN A 199 -22.75 11.61 -4.61
CA GLN A 199 -24.19 11.46 -4.84
C GLN A 199 -24.99 11.60 -3.54
N LEU A 200 -24.55 10.90 -2.50
CA LEU A 200 -25.21 10.88 -1.21
C LEU A 200 -25.13 12.23 -0.49
N ASP A 201 -23.98 12.89 -0.55
CA ASP A 201 -23.76 14.19 0.07
C ASP A 201 -24.61 15.28 -0.60
N THR A 202 -24.68 15.27 -1.93
CA THR A 202 -25.53 16.18 -2.70
C THR A 202 -27.00 16.00 -2.33
N GLY A 203 -27.48 14.74 -2.32
CA GLY A 203 -28.86 14.43 -1.94
C GLY A 203 -29.18 14.87 -0.51
N SER A 204 -28.33 14.51 0.45
CA SER A 204 -28.52 14.84 1.87
C SER A 204 -28.57 16.35 2.12
N LYS A 205 -27.70 17.13 1.46
CA LYS A 205 -27.70 18.60 1.55
C LYS A 205 -28.99 19.22 0.99
N MET A 206 -29.48 18.71 -0.14
CA MET A 206 -30.74 19.16 -0.72
C MET A 206 -31.92 18.84 0.21
N THR A 207 -31.98 17.63 0.75
CA THR A 207 -33.03 17.22 1.68
C THR A 207 -32.99 18.03 2.97
N ALA A 208 -31.81 18.24 3.57
CA ALA A 208 -31.64 19.09 4.74
C ALA A 208 -32.10 20.52 4.50
N GLN A 209 -31.85 21.07 3.31
CA GLN A 209 -32.38 22.37 2.92
C GLN A 209 -33.91 22.36 2.83
N GLY A 210 -34.50 21.28 2.30
CA GLY A 210 -35.94 21.05 2.34
C GLY A 210 -36.49 21.11 3.77
N VAL A 211 -35.82 20.46 4.73
CA VAL A 211 -36.23 20.48 6.15
C VAL A 211 -36.26 21.91 6.67
N ARG A 212 -35.20 22.70 6.42
CA ARG A 212 -35.14 24.11 6.85
C ARG A 212 -36.30 24.93 6.30
N VAL A 213 -36.64 24.73 5.02
CA VAL A 213 -37.77 25.42 4.38
C VAL A 213 -39.11 24.98 4.99
N ALA A 214 -39.31 23.70 5.27
CA ALA A 214 -40.52 23.19 5.92
C ALA A 214 -40.68 23.78 7.33
N ILE A 215 -39.62 23.77 8.14
CA ILE A 215 -39.60 24.40 9.47
C ILE A 215 -39.97 25.89 9.38
N ALA A 216 -39.35 26.64 8.47
CA ALA A 216 -39.61 28.07 8.31
C ALA A 216 -41.05 28.37 7.85
N ARG A 217 -41.74 27.41 7.22
CA ARG A 217 -43.17 27.54 6.91
C ARG A 217 -44.03 27.33 8.13
N LEU A 218 -43.71 26.34 8.97
CA LEU A 218 -44.42 26.10 10.23
C LEU A 218 -44.33 27.31 11.18
N GLU A 219 -43.22 28.04 11.20
CA GLU A 219 -43.06 29.26 12.02
C GLU A 219 -43.99 30.42 11.63
N LYS A 220 -44.59 30.38 10.45
CA LYS A 220 -45.48 31.43 9.94
C LYS A 220 -46.95 31.20 10.30
N PHE A 221 -47.29 30.06 10.89
CA PHE A 221 -48.64 29.68 11.30
C PHE A 221 -48.69 29.49 12.82
#